data_AF-B0BHG7-F1
#
_entry.id   AF-B0BHG7-F1
#
_cell.length_a   1.000
_cell.length_b   1.000
_cell.length_c   1.000
_cell.angle_alpha   90.00
_cell.angle_beta   90.00
_cell.angle_gamma   90.00
#
_symmetry.space_group_name_H-M   'P 1'
#
loop_
_entity.id
_entity.type
_entity.pdbx_description
1 polymer ?
#
loop_
_entity_poly.entity_id
_entity_poly.type
_entity_poly.pdbx_seq_one_letter_code
_entity_poly.pdbx_strand_id
1 'polypeptide(L)'
;ALGPDMAFSEFETKRLEKVVDSFIQKHRPPPHIRPELDLAFRISGQSIEIYEIRPRWRGSPGETMEHPVAKTTYVRTQDCWKIYWQRADLKWHSYPEAPRVRSIERFLAIVAEDKYSCFFG
;
A
#
# COMPACT_ATOMS: atom_id res chain seq x y z
N ALA A 1 -3.11 21.15 19.14
CA ALA A 1 -1.98 21.69 18.36
C ALA A 1 -1.57 20.64 17.33
N LEU A 2 -1.65 20.95 16.04
CA LEU A 2 -1.07 20.11 14.99
C LEU A 2 0.45 20.21 15.14
N GLY A 3 1.08 19.08 15.48
CA GLY A 3 2.53 19.00 15.72
C GLY A 3 3.35 19.25 14.46
N PRO A 4 4.67 19.49 14.61
CA PRO A 4 5.59 19.75 13.49
C PRO A 4 5.53 18.61 12.47
N ASP A 5 5.81 18.96 11.21
CA ASP A 5 5.58 18.18 10.00
C ASP A 5 5.60 16.66 10.22
N MET A 6 4.41 16.08 10.30
CA MET A 6 4.20 14.68 10.61
C MET A 6 4.57 13.77 9.43
N ALA A 7 5.17 14.28 8.36
CA ALA A 7 5.58 13.47 7.22
C ALA A 7 6.90 12.73 7.47
N PHE A 8 7.23 11.80 6.57
CA PHE A 8 8.60 11.32 6.46
C PHE A 8 9.52 12.45 5.99
N SER A 9 10.75 12.47 6.49
CA SER A 9 11.81 13.29 5.90
C SER A 9 12.09 12.87 4.46
N GLU A 10 12.78 13.70 3.69
CA GLU A 10 13.16 13.39 2.31
C GLU A 10 13.99 12.09 2.22
N PHE A 11 14.94 11.90 3.14
CA PHE A 11 15.77 10.69 3.19
C PHE A 11 14.95 9.43 3.52
N GLU A 12 14.06 9.52 4.51
CA GLU A 12 13.14 8.42 4.83
C GLU A 12 12.24 8.11 3.64
N THR A 13 11.69 9.13 2.98
CA THR A 13 10.84 8.99 1.81
C THR A 13 11.57 8.27 0.68
N LYS A 14 12.80 8.71 0.32
CA LYS A 14 13.60 8.07 -0.74
C LYS A 14 13.94 6.61 -0.42
N ARG A 15 14.25 6.31 0.84
CA ARG A 15 14.48 4.92 1.27
C ARG A 15 13.22 4.08 1.11
N LEU A 16 12.07 4.58 1.58
CA LEU A 16 10.79 3.87 1.51
C LEU A 16 10.33 3.69 0.07
N GLU A 17 10.45 4.72 -0.77
CA GLU A 17 10.20 4.65 -2.22
C GLU A 17 10.99 3.50 -2.85
N LYS A 18 12.30 3.42 -2.59
CA LYS A 18 13.14 2.35 -3.15
C LYS A 18 12.70 0.96 -2.72
N VAL A 19 12.36 0.79 -1.43
CA VAL A 19 11.96 -0.51 -0.88
C VAL A 19 10.60 -0.94 -1.44
N VAL A 20 9.63 -0.03 -1.48
CA VAL A 20 8.28 -0.33 -1.98
C VAL A 20 8.27 -0.46 -3.50
N ASP A 21 9.03 0.35 -4.24
CA ASP A 21 9.15 0.19 -5.70
C ASP A 21 9.75 -1.18 -6.05
N SER A 22 10.79 -1.64 -5.34
CA SER A 22 11.34 -2.98 -5.55
C SER A 22 10.31 -4.08 -5.35
N PHE A 23 9.41 -3.93 -4.36
CA PHE A 23 8.28 -4.83 -4.18
C PHE A 23 7.30 -4.73 -5.34
N ILE A 24 6.88 -3.52 -5.71
CA ILE A 24 5.93 -3.29 -6.79
C ILE A 24 6.47 -3.93 -8.07
N GLN A 25 7.69 -3.60 -8.53
CA GLN A 25 8.30 -4.18 -9.74
C GLN A 25 8.34 -5.71 -9.76
N LYS A 26 8.53 -6.35 -8.60
CA LYS A 26 8.53 -7.82 -8.47
C LYS A 26 7.12 -8.43 -8.60
N HIS A 27 6.09 -7.69 -8.20
CA HIS A 27 4.73 -8.19 -8.08
C HIS A 27 3.77 -7.67 -9.18
N ARG A 28 4.14 -6.65 -9.96
CA ARG A 28 3.31 -6.19 -11.09
C ARG A 28 3.19 -7.28 -12.15
N PRO A 29 2.08 -7.33 -12.89
CA PRO A 29 1.94 -8.29 -13.97
C PRO A 29 2.84 -7.95 -15.17
N PRO A 30 2.98 -8.89 -16.12
CA PRO A 30 3.75 -8.68 -17.34
C PRO A 30 3.27 -7.44 -18.13
N PRO A 31 4.16 -6.78 -18.90
CA PRO A 31 3.83 -5.53 -19.59
C PRO A 31 2.54 -5.51 -20.42
N HIS A 32 2.18 -6.64 -21.03
CA HIS A 32 0.97 -6.76 -21.86
C HIS A 32 -0.34 -6.80 -21.06
N ILE A 33 -0.28 -7.13 -19.76
CA ILE A 33 -1.44 -7.15 -18.84
C ILE A 33 -1.61 -5.82 -18.10
N ARG A 34 -0.55 -5.01 -17.99
CA ARG A 34 -0.55 -3.73 -17.26
C ARG A 34 -1.65 -2.73 -17.67
N PRO A 35 -2.11 -2.69 -18.94
CA PRO A 35 -3.28 -1.88 -19.29
C PRO A 35 -4.59 -2.32 -18.65
N GLU A 36 -4.71 -3.59 -18.25
CA GLU A 36 -5.91 -4.19 -17.63
C GLU A 36 -5.81 -4.25 -16.10
N LEU A 37 -4.61 -4.46 -15.58
CA LEU A 37 -4.31 -4.52 -14.16
C LEU A 37 -2.86 -4.14 -13.93
N ASP A 38 -2.60 -3.16 -13.09
CA ASP A 38 -1.25 -2.83 -12.64
C ASP A 38 -1.21 -2.55 -11.15
N LEU A 39 0.00 -2.50 -10.59
CA LEU A 39 0.23 -2.14 -9.19
C LEU A 39 1.00 -0.83 -9.09
N ALA A 40 0.59 0.01 -8.15
CA ALA A 40 1.28 1.23 -7.79
C ALA A 40 1.21 1.45 -6.29
N PHE A 41 1.91 2.49 -5.83
CA PHE A 41 1.89 2.89 -4.44
C PHE A 41 1.98 4.40 -4.31
N ARG A 42 1.57 4.92 -3.16
CA ARG A 42 1.76 6.32 -2.77
C ARG A 42 2.25 6.40 -1.34
N ILE A 43 3.00 7.46 -1.05
CA ILE A 43 3.39 7.85 0.30
C ILE A 43 2.64 9.15 0.63
N SER A 44 1.95 9.18 1.77
CA SER A 44 1.24 10.36 2.27
C SER A 44 1.41 10.47 3.78
N GLY A 45 2.09 11.54 4.22
CA GLY A 45 2.48 11.69 5.62
C GLY A 45 3.38 10.53 6.08
N GLN A 46 2.92 9.76 7.06
CA GLN A 46 3.60 8.53 7.55
C GLN A 46 2.97 7.25 7.01
N SER A 47 2.10 7.36 6.01
CA SER A 47 1.38 6.23 5.44
C SER A 47 1.93 5.85 4.07
N ILE A 48 1.96 4.55 3.82
CA ILE A 48 2.21 3.97 2.51
C ILE A 48 0.98 3.15 2.15
N GLU A 49 0.47 3.37 0.95
CA GLU A 49 -0.68 2.64 0.41
C GLU A 49 -0.29 2.00 -0.91
N ILE A 50 -0.52 0.70 -1.02
CA ILE A 50 -0.43 -0.09 -2.25
C ILE A 50 -1.84 -0.20 -2.81
N TYR A 51 -1.95 -0.03 -4.12
CA TYR A 51 -3.22 -0.08 -4.82
C TYR A 51 -3.05 -0.66 -6.22
N GLU A 52 -4.12 -1.26 -6.72
CA GLU A 52 -4.25 -1.68 -8.11
C GLU A 52 -4.76 -0.53 -8.96
N ILE A 53 -4.32 -0.49 -10.21
CA ILE A 53 -4.85 0.39 -11.26
C ILE A 53 -5.56 -0.52 -12.26
N ARG A 54 -6.85 -0.25 -12.49
CA ARG A 54 -7.68 -1.03 -13.41
C ARG A 54 -8.48 -0.10 -14.34
N PRO A 55 -8.83 -0.50 -15.56
CA PRO A 55 -9.81 0.21 -16.37
C PRO A 55 -11.11 0.38 -15.61
N ARG A 56 -11.67 1.59 -15.66
CA ARG A 56 -12.93 1.88 -15.00
C ARG A 56 -14.07 1.15 -15.71
N TRP A 57 -14.85 0.38 -14.97
CA TRP A 57 -16.04 -0.28 -15.53
C TRP A 57 -17.01 0.76 -16.10
N ARG A 58 -17.37 0.63 -17.39
CA ARG A 58 -18.17 1.61 -18.15
C ARG A 58 -17.59 3.03 -18.16
N GLY A 59 -16.29 3.17 -17.95
CA GLY A 59 -15.58 4.43 -18.12
C GLY A 59 -15.33 4.79 -19.58
N SER A 60 -14.82 6.00 -19.80
CA SER A 60 -14.33 6.41 -21.12
C SER A 60 -13.07 5.59 -21.50
N PRO A 61 -12.75 5.43 -22.80
CA PRO A 61 -11.50 4.77 -23.20
C PRO A 61 -10.29 5.41 -22.52
N GLY A 62 -9.49 4.60 -21.82
CA GLY A 62 -8.32 5.05 -21.06
C GLY A 62 -8.61 5.57 -19.65
N GLU A 63 -9.88 5.64 -19.23
CA GLU A 63 -10.24 5.98 -17.85
C GLU A 63 -9.90 4.81 -16.92
N THR A 64 -9.09 5.08 -15.90
CA THR A 64 -8.69 4.10 -14.89
C THR A 64 -9.28 4.44 -13.53
N MET A 65 -9.34 3.45 -12.66
CA MET A 65 -9.67 3.61 -11.25
C MET A 65 -8.67 2.88 -10.38
N GLU A 66 -8.55 3.35 -9.14
CA GLU A 66 -7.63 2.80 -8.16
C GLU A 66 -8.40 1.94 -7.16
N HIS A 67 -7.91 0.72 -6.95
CA HIS A 67 -8.47 -0.20 -5.95
C HIS A 67 -7.44 -0.38 -4.83
N PRO A 68 -7.74 0.12 -3.61
CA PRO A 68 -6.81 -0.02 -2.49
C PRO A 68 -6.57 -1.49 -2.14
N VAL A 69 -5.29 -1.86 -1.98
CA VAL A 69 -4.87 -3.24 -1.66
C VAL A 69 -4.50 -3.33 -0.20
N ALA A 70 -3.51 -2.55 0.22
CA ALA A 70 -2.97 -2.60 1.57
C ALA A 70 -2.45 -1.23 1.98
N LYS A 71 -2.58 -0.92 3.26
CA LYS A 71 -2.03 0.32 3.82
C LYS A 71 -1.23 0.03 5.07
N THR A 72 -0.16 0.79 5.25
CA THR A 72 0.58 0.81 6.50
C THR A 72 0.83 2.24 6.95
N THR A 73 0.82 2.48 8.26
CA THR A 73 1.13 3.78 8.85
C THR A 73 2.20 3.60 9.92
N TYR A 74 3.32 4.31 9.76
CA TYR A 74 4.34 4.35 10.79
C TYR A 74 3.86 5.20 11.97
N VAL A 75 4.13 4.73 13.19
CA VAL A 75 3.81 5.42 14.43
C VAL A 75 5.11 5.67 15.16
N ARG A 76 5.71 6.86 14.97
CA ARG A 76 7.03 7.23 15.51
C ARG A 76 7.17 6.97 17.02
N THR A 77 6.15 7.31 17.81
CA THR A 77 6.17 7.13 19.28
C THR A 77 6.18 5.68 19.74
N GLN A 78 5.82 4.74 18.87
CA GLN A 78 5.75 3.31 19.17
C GLN A 78 6.79 2.51 18.38
N ASP A 79 7.53 3.18 17.51
CA ASP A 79 8.48 2.59 16.57
C ASP A 79 7.93 1.33 15.88
N CYS A 80 6.76 1.48 15.28
CA CYS A 80 6.07 0.38 14.61
C CYS A 80 5.23 0.86 13.43
N TRP A 81 5.01 -0.05 12.50
CA TRP A 81 4.13 0.10 11.36
C TRP A 81 2.80 -0.59 11.66
N LYS A 82 1.69 0.15 11.68
CA LYS A 82 0.34 -0.42 11.79
C LYS A 82 -0.14 -0.85 10.42
N ILE A 83 -0.66 -2.07 10.30
CA ILE A 83 -1.12 -2.65 9.04
C ILE A 83 -2.64 -2.55 8.95
N TYR A 84 -3.12 -2.16 7.77
CA TYR A 84 -4.53 -2.00 7.46
C TYR A 84 -4.91 -2.71 6.16
N TRP A 85 -6.12 -3.24 6.14
CA TRP A 85 -6.81 -3.83 4.98
C TRP A 85 -8.13 -3.11 4.77
N GLN A 86 -8.61 -3.09 3.53
CA GLN A 86 -9.92 -2.53 3.21
C GLN A 86 -10.97 -3.64 3.28
N ARG A 87 -12.08 -3.39 3.98
CA ARG A 87 -13.20 -4.33 4.11
C ARG A 87 -14.31 -3.97 3.13
N ALA A 88 -15.35 -4.81 3.04
CA ALA A 88 -16.52 -4.60 2.20
C ALA A 88 -17.29 -3.27 2.50
N ASP A 89 -17.04 -2.65 3.65
CA ASP A 89 -17.57 -1.32 3.99
C ASP A 89 -16.75 -0.16 3.38
N LEU A 90 -15.74 -0.48 2.57
CA LEU A 90 -14.79 0.43 1.92
C LEU A 90 -13.96 1.27 2.90
N LYS A 91 -13.86 0.84 4.17
CA LYS A 91 -13.05 1.50 5.20
C LYS A 91 -11.78 0.72 5.49
N TRP A 92 -10.77 1.44 5.99
CA TRP A 92 -9.53 0.85 6.49
C TRP A 92 -9.74 0.28 7.89
N HIS A 93 -9.48 -1.01 8.05
CA HIS A 93 -9.51 -1.70 9.33
C HIS A 93 -8.12 -2.17 9.71
N SER A 94 -7.84 -2.33 11.00
CA SER A 94 -6.59 -2.98 11.43
C SER A 94 -6.58 -4.41 10.92
N TYR A 95 -5.44 -4.84 10.38
CA TYR A 95 -5.27 -6.24 9.97
C TYR A 95 -5.11 -7.12 11.23
N PRO A 96 -6.01 -8.08 11.51
CA PRO A 96 -6.07 -8.75 12.81
C PRO A 96 -4.91 -9.70 13.08
N GLU A 97 -4.39 -10.36 12.03
CA GLU A 97 -3.36 -11.40 12.14
C GLU A 97 -1.98 -10.82 12.48
N ALA A 98 -1.71 -9.60 12.00
CA ALA A 98 -0.49 -8.87 12.27
C ALA A 98 -0.78 -7.36 12.25
N PRO A 99 -1.41 -6.81 13.30
CA PRO A 99 -1.85 -5.41 13.31
C PRO A 99 -0.66 -4.45 13.32
N ARG A 100 0.53 -4.92 13.71
CA ARG A 100 1.75 -4.14 13.78
C ARG A 100 2.98 -4.95 13.41
N VAL A 101 3.95 -4.29 12.78
CA VAL A 101 5.28 -4.85 12.48
C VAL A 101 6.37 -3.82 12.76
N ARG A 102 7.62 -4.27 12.89
CA ARG A 102 8.77 -3.41 13.17
C ARG A 102 9.44 -2.82 11.94
N SER A 103 9.16 -3.35 10.75
CA SER A 103 9.81 -2.88 9.52
C SER A 103 8.84 -2.87 8.34
N ILE A 104 9.15 -2.03 7.35
CA ILE A 104 8.39 -1.95 6.10
C ILE A 104 8.49 -3.26 5.32
N GLU A 105 9.64 -3.92 5.35
CA GLU A 105 9.89 -5.20 4.68
C GLU A 105 8.98 -6.30 5.24
N ARG A 106 8.70 -6.31 6.55
CA ARG A 106 7.78 -7.28 7.14
C ARG A 106 6.33 -7.02 6.74
N PHE A 107 5.93 -5.74 6.60
CA PHE A 107 4.62 -5.39 6.03
C PHE A 107 4.52 -5.91 4.59
N LEU A 108 5.51 -5.63 3.75
CA LEU A 108 5.51 -6.08 2.35
C LEU A 108 5.50 -7.62 2.25
N ALA A 109 6.20 -8.32 3.13
CA ALA A 109 6.16 -9.78 3.18
C ALA A 109 4.75 -10.32 3.52
N ILE A 110 4.03 -9.68 4.44
CA ILE A 110 2.64 -10.04 4.79
C ILE A 110 1.72 -9.81 3.60
N VAL A 111 1.87 -8.68 2.90
CA VAL A 111 1.09 -8.38 1.70
C VAL A 111 1.38 -9.42 0.62
N ALA A 112 2.65 -9.75 0.35
CA ALA A 112 2.99 -10.77 -0.65
C ALA A 112 2.50 -12.19 -0.30
N GLU A 113 2.52 -12.55 0.98
CA GLU A 113 2.03 -13.86 1.43
C GLU A 113 0.51 -13.97 1.25
N ASP A 114 -0.21 -12.87 1.50
CA ASP A 114 -1.66 -12.74 1.45
C ASP A 114 -2.42 -14.01 1.89
N LYS A 115 -1.98 -14.56 3.02
CA LYS A 115 -2.35 -15.91 3.47
C LYS A 115 -3.87 -16.15 3.53
N TYR A 116 -4.63 -15.09 3.77
CA TYR A 116 -6.08 -15.14 3.94
C TYR A 116 -6.83 -14.40 2.83
N SER A 117 -6.17 -14.09 1.70
CA SER A 117 -6.76 -13.37 0.55
C SER A 117 -7.47 -12.08 0.98
N CYS A 118 -6.78 -11.31 1.81
CA CYS A 118 -7.29 -10.09 2.44
C CYS A 118 -6.85 -8.82 1.70
N PHE A 119 -5.79 -8.90 0.89
CA PHE A 119 -5.19 -7.75 0.21
C PHE A 119 -5.47 -7.76 -1.29
N PHE A 120 -5.32 -8.91 -1.93
CA PHE A 120 -5.58 -9.09 -3.35
C PHE A 120 -6.89 -9.88 -3.52
N GLY A 121 -7.91 -9.23 -4.07
CA GLY A 121 -9.26 -9.77 -4.31
C GLY A 121 -9.50 -10.12 -5.76
#